data_AF-H6NFJ3-F1
#
_entry.id   AF-H6NFJ3-F1
#
_cell.length_a   1.000
_cell.length_b   1.000
_cell.length_c   1.000
_cell.angle_alpha   90.00
_cell.angle_beta   90.00
_cell.angle_gamma   90.00
#
_symmetry.space_group_name_H-M   'P 1'
#
loop_
_entity.id
_entity.type
_entity.pdbx_description
1 polymer ?
#
loop_
_entity_poly.entity_id
_entity_poly.type
_entity_poly.pdbx_seq_one_letter_code
_entity_poly.pdbx_strand_id
1 'polypeptide(L)'
;MLIYGSTDIHELRFEELTARVERRDEQWIDVEVGFRVAGPDAVPEDITELGALLVVTYRGDIAEIAPQDEGRDCEYQFTESEKAQLREFYEREVRPQVLQAAGQE
;
A
#
# COMPACT_ATOMS: atom_id res chain seq x y z
N MET A 1 -6.15 -9.05 5.54
CA MET A 1 -5.52 -8.36 6.67
C MET A 1 -5.43 -9.26 7.89
N LEU A 2 -4.39 -9.07 8.70
CA LEU A 2 -4.13 -9.77 9.95
C LEU A 2 -3.96 -8.76 11.09
N ILE A 3 -4.64 -8.98 12.21
CA ILE A 3 -4.35 -8.27 13.47
C ILE A 3 -3.08 -8.87 14.07
N TYR A 4 -2.19 -8.04 14.60
CA TYR A 4 -1.01 -8.51 15.30
C TYR A 4 -1.42 -9.44 16.46
N GLY A 5 -1.17 -10.75 16.30
CA GLY A 5 -1.45 -11.77 17.32
C GLY A 5 -2.74 -12.59 17.15
N SER A 6 -3.50 -12.40 16.07
CA SER A 6 -4.75 -13.15 15.80
C SER A 6 -4.60 -14.15 14.64
N THR A 7 -5.33 -15.27 14.73
CA THR A 7 -5.28 -16.38 13.73
C THR A 7 -6.29 -16.22 12.58
N ASP A 8 -7.16 -15.21 12.64
CA ASP A 8 -8.16 -14.95 11.59
C ASP A 8 -7.50 -14.26 10.39
N ILE A 9 -7.38 -15.01 9.29
CA ILE A 9 -6.85 -14.55 8.02
C ILE A 9 -8.04 -14.20 7.12
N HIS A 10 -8.30 -12.91 6.92
CA HIS A 10 -9.26 -12.45 5.92
C HIS A 10 -8.51 -11.96 4.69
N GLU A 11 -8.63 -12.66 3.56
CA GLU A 11 -7.99 -12.25 2.31
C GLU A 11 -8.83 -11.16 1.61
N LEU A 12 -8.25 -9.96 1.47
CA LEU A 12 -8.88 -8.84 0.78
C LEU A 12 -8.57 -8.88 -0.72
N ARG A 13 -9.59 -8.62 -1.54
CA ARG A 13 -9.44 -8.33 -2.97
C ARG A 13 -9.69 -6.85 -3.21
N PHE A 14 -8.73 -6.22 -3.86
CA PHE A 14 -8.78 -4.81 -4.22
C PHE A 14 -9.39 -4.66 -5.61
N GLU A 15 -10.45 -3.86 -5.76
CA GLU A 15 -11.11 -3.61 -7.05
C GLU A 15 -10.65 -2.30 -7.70
N GLU A 16 -10.50 -1.24 -6.91
CA GLU A 16 -10.12 0.09 -7.40
C GLU A 16 -8.83 0.52 -6.71
N LEU A 17 -7.66 0.21 -7.28
CA LEU A 17 -6.38 0.68 -6.75
C LEU A 17 -6.00 2.02 -7.37
N THR A 18 -5.62 2.97 -6.52
CA THR A 18 -5.13 4.29 -6.90
C THR A 18 -3.82 4.53 -6.16
N ALA A 19 -2.84 5.13 -6.82
CA ALA A 19 -1.58 5.49 -6.20
C ALA A 19 -1.31 6.97 -6.37
N ARG A 20 -0.75 7.56 -5.33
CA ARG A 20 -0.24 8.92 -5.30
C ARG A 20 1.23 8.88 -4.92
N VAL A 21 2.07 9.42 -5.80
CA VAL A 21 3.51 9.46 -5.62
C VAL A 21 3.91 10.83 -5.09
N GLU A 22 4.39 10.88 -3.85
CA GLU A 22 4.86 12.10 -3.19
C GLU A 22 6.35 11.95 -2.87
N ARG A 23 7.15 12.94 -3.26
CA ARG A 23 8.58 12.93 -2.92
C ARG A 23 8.74 13.44 -1.50
N ARG A 24 9.23 12.59 -0.60
CA ARG A 24 9.44 12.96 0.81
C ARG A 24 10.72 13.78 0.97
N ASP A 25 11.82 13.22 0.49
CA ASP A 25 13.19 13.73 0.68
C ASP A 25 14.08 13.35 -0.51
N GLU A 26 15.37 13.68 -0.44
CA GLU A 26 16.37 13.41 -1.49
C GLU A 26 16.62 11.91 -1.79
N GLN A 27 16.11 11.00 -0.95
CA GLN A 27 16.36 9.56 -1.05
C GLN A 27 15.10 8.69 -1.00
N TRP A 28 13.96 9.27 -0.56
CA TRP A 28 12.73 8.53 -0.28
C TRP A 28 11.54 9.15 -1.01
N ILE A 29 10.73 8.28 -1.58
CA ILE A 29 9.47 8.60 -2.23
C ILE A 29 8.40 7.83 -1.48
N ASP A 30 7.41 8.55 -0.96
CA ASP A 30 6.26 7.97 -0.31
C ASP A 30 5.18 7.75 -1.38
N VAL A 31 4.69 6.53 -1.47
CA VAL A 31 3.63 6.15 -2.40
C VAL A 31 2.41 5.77 -1.58
N GLU A 32 1.43 6.65 -1.54
CA GLU A 32 0.15 6.40 -0.90
C GLU A 32 -0.74 5.64 -1.89
N VAL A 33 -1.15 4.44 -1.53
CA VAL A 33 -2.04 3.60 -2.33
C VAL A 33 -3.39 3.51 -1.64
N GLY A 34 -4.39 4.16 -2.21
CA GLY A 34 -5.78 4.02 -1.81
C GLY A 34 -6.41 2.88 -2.60
N PHE A 35 -7.17 2.01 -1.95
CA PHE A 35 -7.88 0.95 -2.66
C PHE A 35 -9.26 0.66 -2.10
N ARG A 36 -10.17 0.28 -3.01
CA ARG A 36 -11.50 -0.19 -2.62
C ARG A 36 -11.55 -1.70 -2.55
N VAL A 37 -12.10 -2.23 -1.45
CA VAL A 37 -12.30 -3.67 -1.26
C VAL A 37 -13.65 -4.13 -1.78
N ALA A 38 -13.68 -5.30 -2.42
CA ALA A 38 -14.91 -5.98 -2.82
C ALA A 38 -15.62 -6.60 -1.60
N GLY A 39 -16.26 -5.77 -0.78
CA GLY A 39 -17.08 -6.24 0.34
C GLY A 39 -16.74 -5.55 1.67
N PRO A 40 -17.71 -4.88 2.32
CA PRO A 40 -17.48 -4.17 3.58
C PRO A 40 -17.21 -5.10 4.77
N ASP A 41 -17.53 -6.39 4.64
CA ASP A 41 -17.42 -7.38 5.72
C ASP A 41 -15.99 -7.93 5.92
N ALA A 42 -15.10 -7.70 4.95
CA ALA A 42 -13.74 -8.22 4.99
C ALA A 42 -12.73 -7.21 5.56
N VAL A 43 -13.09 -5.93 5.61
CA VAL A 43 -12.32 -4.89 6.29
C VAL A 43 -12.80 -4.84 7.74
N PRO A 44 -11.89 -4.87 8.72
CA PRO A 44 -12.28 -4.80 10.12
C PRO A 44 -13.09 -3.53 10.38
N GLU A 45 -14.13 -3.64 11.21
CA GLU A 45 -15.08 -2.55 11.52
C GLU A 45 -14.42 -1.29 12.08
N ASP A 46 -13.20 -1.41 12.61
CA ASP A 46 -12.39 -0.33 13.14
C ASP A 46 -11.67 0.49 12.04
N ILE A 47 -11.62 -0.01 10.80
CA ILE A 47 -10.99 0.66 9.65
C ILE A 47 -12.07 1.38 8.83
N THR A 48 -11.96 2.70 8.77
CA THR A 48 -12.89 3.56 8.04
C THR A 48 -12.43 3.78 6.61
N GLU A 49 -11.13 4.00 6.40
CA GLU A 49 -10.55 4.21 5.07
C GLU A 49 -9.22 3.47 4.94
N LEU A 50 -9.27 2.27 4.37
CA LEU A 50 -8.10 1.42 4.20
C LEU A 50 -7.21 1.91 3.05
N GLY A 51 -5.94 2.16 3.36
CA GLY A 51 -4.89 2.47 2.40
C GLY A 51 -3.59 1.75 2.73
N ALA A 52 -2.58 1.95 1.88
CA ALA A 52 -1.22 1.48 2.10
C ALA A 52 -0.22 2.59 1.81
N LEU A 53 0.78 2.74 2.66
CA LEU A 53 1.95 3.55 2.41
C LEU A 53 3.09 2.64 1.96
N LEU A 54 3.58 2.85 0.74
CA LEU A 54 4.78 2.20 0.23
C LEU A 54 5.92 3.20 0.25
N VAL A 55 6.92 2.94 1.07
CA VAL A 55 8.16 3.73 1.08
C VAL A 55 9.07 3.14 0.03
N VAL A 56 9.38 3.93 -1.01
CA VAL A 56 10.21 3.48 -2.13
C VAL A 56 11.43 4.37 -2.30
N THR A 57 12.50 3.77 -2.81
CA THR A 57 13.73 4.49 -3.10
C THR A 57 13.65 5.14 -4.48
N TYR A 58 14.56 6.08 -4.78
CA TYR A 58 14.70 6.69 -6.11
C TYR A 58 15.04 5.67 -7.22
N ARG A 59 15.48 4.46 -6.86
CA ARG A 59 15.73 3.37 -7.82
C ARG A 59 14.45 2.60 -8.19
N GLY A 60 13.33 2.91 -7.52
CA GLY A 60 12.06 2.23 -7.68
C GLY A 60 11.95 0.94 -6.85
N ASP A 61 12.89 0.67 -5.94
CA ASP A 61 12.82 -0.45 -5.00
C ASP A 61 11.93 -0.10 -3.80
N ILE A 62 10.99 -0.98 -3.46
CA ILE A 62 10.13 -0.85 -2.27
C ILE A 62 10.95 -1.21 -1.03
N ALA A 63 11.09 -0.25 -0.11
CA ALA A 63 11.75 -0.44 1.18
C ALA A 63 10.77 -0.95 2.24
N GLU A 64 9.55 -0.40 2.28
CA GLU A 64 8.54 -0.76 3.28
C GLU A 64 7.12 -0.70 2.69
N ILE A 65 6.22 -1.53 3.22
CA ILE A 65 4.78 -1.52 2.92
C ILE A 65 4.05 -1.53 4.26
N ALA A 66 3.45 -0.40 4.61
CA ALA A 66 2.68 -0.23 5.84
C ALA A 66 1.20 0.00 5.50
N PRO A 67 0.24 -0.68 6.17
CA PRO A 67 -1.16 -0.31 6.08
C PRO A 67 -1.42 1.02 6.76
N GLN A 68 -2.42 1.73 6.24
CA GLN A 68 -2.89 3.00 6.77
C GLN A 68 -4.42 2.98 6.89
N ASP A 69 -4.95 3.63 7.92
CA ASP A 69 -6.37 3.98 8.07
C ASP A 69 -6.49 5.51 8.15
N GLU A 70 -7.28 6.12 7.28
CA GLU A 70 -7.37 7.59 7.15
C GLU A 70 -5.98 8.27 7.03
N GLY A 71 -5.03 7.60 6.37
CA GLY A 71 -3.64 8.09 6.24
C GLY A 71 -2.84 8.07 7.55
N ARG A 72 -3.20 7.19 8.49
CA ARG A 72 -2.45 6.93 9.73
C ARG A 72 -2.07 5.47 9.87
N ASP A 73 -0.94 5.22 10.51
CA ASP A 73 -0.47 3.87 10.81
C ASP A 73 -1.46 3.14 11.72
N CYS A 74 -1.66 1.85 11.45
CA CYS A 74 -2.54 0.99 12.26
C CYS A 74 -1.81 -0.24 12.78
N GLU A 75 -2.43 -0.90 13.75
CA GLU A 75 -1.96 -2.16 14.34
C GLU A 75 -2.12 -3.39 13.43
N TYR A 76 -2.80 -3.21 12.30
CA TYR A 76 -3.02 -4.26 11.32
C TYR A 76 -1.79 -4.46 10.44
N GLN A 77 -1.68 -5.64 9.83
CA GLN A 77 -0.71 -5.90 8.78
C GLN A 77 -1.38 -6.53 7.57
N PHE A 78 -0.93 -6.13 6.38
CA PHE A 78 -1.28 -6.86 5.17
C PHE A 78 -0.70 -8.28 5.22
N THR A 79 -1.51 -9.24 4.80
CA THR A 79 -1.04 -10.61 4.54
C THR A 79 -0.06 -10.62 3.36
N GLU A 80 0.63 -11.74 3.19
CA GLU A 80 1.54 -11.93 2.05
C GLU A 80 0.80 -11.82 0.70
N SER A 81 -0.43 -12.33 0.59
CA SER A 81 -1.28 -12.22 -0.60
C SER A 81 -1.61 -10.76 -0.95
N GLU A 82 -1.94 -9.94 0.05
CA GLU A 82 -2.23 -8.51 -0.12
C GLU A 82 -0.98 -7.73 -0.52
N LYS A 83 0.15 -7.99 0.15
CA LYS A 83 1.44 -7.38 -0.22
C LYS A 83 1.86 -7.76 -1.64
N ALA A 84 1.58 -9.00 -2.07
CA ALA A 84 1.85 -9.43 -3.44
C ALA A 84 1.00 -8.65 -4.46
N GLN A 85 -0.31 -8.47 -4.20
CA GLN A 85 -1.19 -7.65 -5.04
C GLN A 85 -0.70 -6.20 -5.14
N LEU A 86 -0.33 -5.59 -4.00
CA LEU A 86 0.20 -4.21 -3.96
C LEU A 86 1.53 -4.09 -4.72
N ARG A 87 2.42 -5.09 -4.60
CA ARG A 87 3.69 -5.12 -5.34
C ARG A 87 3.46 -5.25 -6.85
N GLU A 88 2.57 -6.14 -7.27
CA GLU A 88 2.23 -6.31 -8.69
C GLU A 88 1.64 -5.04 -9.28
N PHE A 89 0.70 -4.41 -8.55
CA PHE A 89 0.14 -3.11 -8.91
C PHE A 89 1.23 -2.02 -8.98
N TYR A 90 2.11 -1.96 -7.98
CA TYR A 90 3.23 -1.03 -7.95
C TYR A 90 4.13 -1.20 -9.17
N GLU A 91 4.61 -2.42 -9.45
CA GLU A 91 5.54 -2.67 -10.55
C GLU A 91 4.93 -2.34 -11.91
N ARG A 92 3.63 -2.61 -12.08
CA ARG A 92 2.92 -2.41 -13.32
C ARG A 92 2.55 -0.95 -13.59
N GLU A 93 2.00 -0.25 -12.59
CA GLU A 93 1.35 1.06 -12.79
C GLU A 93 2.12 2.21 -12.12
N VAL A 94 2.79 1.96 -10.99
CA VAL A 94 3.33 3.03 -10.11
C VAL A 94 4.83 3.24 -10.28
N ARG A 95 5.59 2.16 -10.44
CA ARG A 95 7.04 2.16 -10.66
C ARG A 95 7.48 3.14 -11.75
N PRO A 96 6.86 3.21 -12.95
CA PRO A 96 7.25 4.22 -13.93
C PRO A 96 7.04 5.66 -13.44
N GLN A 97 5.99 5.93 -12.67
CA GLN A 97 5.72 7.25 -12.09
C GLN A 97 6.76 7.60 -11.02
N VAL A 98 7.18 6.63 -10.22
CA VAL A 98 8.26 6.77 -9.23
C VAL A 98 9.59 7.07 -9.90
N LEU A 99 9.93 6.40 -11.00
CA LEU A 99 11.18 6.66 -11.73
C LEU A 99 11.17 8.06 -12.37
N GLN A 100 10.03 8.49 -12.92
CA GLN A 100 9.85 9.87 -13.38
C GLN A 100 9.95 10.87 -12.22
N ALA A 101 9.37 10.54 -11.06
CA ALA A 101 9.52 11.31 -9.84
C ALA A 101 10.97 11.30 -9.32
N ALA A 102 11.75 10.25 -9.57
CA ALA A 102 13.14 10.23 -9.20
C ALA A 102 14.03 11.06 -10.15
N GLY A 103 13.50 11.53 -11.28
CA GLY A 103 14.28 12.19 -12.33
C GLY A 103 15.22 11.22 -13.06
N GLN A 104 14.86 9.94 -13.13
CA GLN A 104 15.59 8.91 -13.86
C GLN A 104 14.89 8.73 -15.23
N GLU A 105 15.33 9.46 -16.25
CA GLU A 105 14.94 9.27 -17.66
C GLU A 105 15.88 8.32 -18.41
#